data_AF-A0A7S0ENA7-F1
#
_entry.id   AF-A0A7S0ENA7-F1
#
_cell.length_a   1.000
_cell.length_b   1.000
_cell.length_c   1.000
_cell.angle_alpha   90.00
_cell.angle_beta   90.00
_cell.angle_gamma   90.00
#
_symmetry.space_group_name_H-M   'P 1'
#
loop_
_entity.id
_entity.type
_entity.pdbx_description
1 polymer ?
#
loop_
_entity_poly.entity_id
_entity_poly.type
_entity_poly.pdbx_seq_one_letter_code
_entity_poly.pdbx_strand_id
1 'polypeptide(L)'
;KAAYWGERPKSLCHHADDNADSSLPIVYTAMHGVGAPYTARSFQAFKLKPFFSVAEQNDPDPSFPTVAYPNPEEGKGALELSFSKASSVKSPLVLANDPDADRLAVAELQEGGKWKIFSGNEIGMLLAHWLYRKAVEKGKSPSKLAIVASTVSSKMTRALALKEGMRFEETLTGFKWICNKKFDLQQEGYEVILAFEESIGFCCGDLVNDKDGVCAAAVFAEMSVQLYKAGMTVSKHLDFLYESYGHFISRQGYVLVPNPKLTVEIFDKIRNDRHYPTSVGPYKISQVS
;
A
#
# COMPACT_ATOMS: atom_id res chain seq x y z
N LYS A 1 -17.46 11.48 -13.36
CA LYS A 1 -16.12 11.42 -13.99
C LYS A 1 -15.33 12.73 -13.88
N ALA A 2 -15.91 13.92 -14.14
CA ALA A 2 -15.19 15.20 -13.99
C ALA A 2 -14.91 15.60 -12.52
N ALA A 3 -15.82 15.29 -11.58
CA ALA A 3 -15.69 15.69 -10.17
C ALA A 3 -14.56 15.00 -9.39
N TYR A 4 -14.14 13.80 -9.79
CA TYR A 4 -13.04 13.09 -9.11
C TYR A 4 -11.69 13.68 -9.53
N TRP A 5 -11.38 13.72 -10.83
CA TRP A 5 -10.05 14.15 -11.31
C TRP A 5 -9.75 15.65 -11.21
N GLY A 6 -10.76 16.50 -10.99
CA GLY A 6 -10.60 17.96 -10.94
C GLY A 6 -9.95 18.48 -9.65
N GLU A 7 -10.45 18.05 -8.49
CA GLU A 7 -10.04 18.60 -7.19
C GLU A 7 -9.70 17.56 -6.12
N ARG A 8 -10.25 16.34 -6.20
CA ARG A 8 -10.14 15.36 -5.11
C ARG A 8 -8.70 14.84 -4.91
N PRO A 9 -8.02 14.27 -5.92
CA PRO A 9 -6.61 13.90 -5.76
C PRO A 9 -5.71 15.07 -5.36
N LYS A 10 -6.01 16.30 -5.82
CA LYS A 10 -5.21 17.49 -5.49
C LYS A 10 -5.19 17.80 -3.99
N SER A 11 -6.22 17.44 -3.22
CA SER A 11 -6.23 17.68 -1.77
C SER A 11 -5.14 16.88 -1.02
N LEU A 12 -4.69 15.78 -1.63
CA LEU A 12 -3.62 14.91 -1.14
C LEU A 12 -2.25 15.22 -1.75
N CYS A 13 -2.15 16.20 -2.65
CA CYS A 13 -0.87 16.70 -3.13
C CYS A 13 -0.34 17.77 -2.17
N HIS A 14 0.92 17.63 -1.77
CA HIS A 14 1.56 18.51 -0.79
C HIS A 14 2.77 19.26 -1.37
N HIS A 15 3.42 18.70 -2.39
CA HIS A 15 4.70 19.22 -2.91
C HIS A 15 4.69 19.33 -4.44
N ALA A 16 3.65 19.98 -4.98
CA ALA A 16 3.41 20.07 -6.42
C ALA A 16 4.60 20.63 -7.22
N ASP A 17 5.32 21.62 -6.68
CA ASP A 17 6.44 22.25 -7.40
C ASP A 17 7.67 21.32 -7.41
N ASP A 18 7.97 20.66 -6.29
CA ASP A 18 9.02 19.63 -6.25
C ASP A 18 8.68 18.44 -7.15
N ASN A 19 7.41 18.05 -7.24
CA ASN A 19 6.96 17.01 -8.15
C ASN A 19 7.21 17.38 -9.62
N ALA A 20 6.99 18.64 -9.98
CA ALA A 20 7.21 19.15 -11.33
C ALA A 20 8.70 19.24 -11.68
N ASP A 21 9.54 19.60 -10.70
CA ASP A 21 10.99 19.75 -10.88
C ASP A 21 11.75 18.41 -10.79
N SER A 22 11.16 17.41 -10.13
CA SER A 22 11.78 16.11 -9.89
C SER A 22 12.32 15.43 -11.15
N SER A 23 13.50 14.84 -11.06
CA SER A 23 14.09 13.99 -12.10
C SER A 23 13.96 12.49 -11.80
N LEU A 24 13.24 12.11 -10.74
CA LEU A 24 13.04 10.71 -10.36
C LEU A 24 12.26 9.98 -11.47
N PRO A 25 12.88 9.02 -12.19
CA PRO A 25 12.17 8.24 -13.18
C PRO A 25 11.31 7.21 -12.46
N ILE A 26 10.03 7.11 -12.81
CA ILE A 26 9.09 6.14 -12.23
C ILE A 26 8.54 5.27 -13.35
N VAL A 27 8.60 3.95 -13.18
CA VAL A 27 7.95 2.99 -14.09
C VAL A 27 6.58 2.62 -13.56
N TYR A 28 5.63 2.46 -14.47
CA TYR A 28 4.27 2.06 -14.15
C TYR A 28 3.78 0.94 -15.07
N THR A 29 3.02 0.00 -14.51
CA THR A 29 2.24 -0.99 -15.28
C THR A 29 0.81 -1.05 -14.78
N ALA A 30 -0.15 -1.16 -15.70
CA ALA A 30 -1.54 -1.45 -15.39
C ALA A 30 -1.84 -2.96 -15.43
N MET A 31 -0.85 -3.80 -15.79
CA MET A 31 -0.99 -5.25 -15.91
C MET A 31 -2.17 -5.69 -16.78
N HIS A 32 -2.31 -5.07 -17.95
CA HIS A 32 -3.45 -5.24 -18.88
C HIS A 32 -4.80 -4.77 -18.29
N GLY A 33 -4.73 -3.88 -17.32
CA GLY A 33 -5.86 -3.29 -16.61
C GLY A 33 -6.29 -1.94 -17.11
N VAL A 34 -7.30 -1.40 -16.43
CA VAL A 34 -7.88 -0.08 -16.75
C VAL A 34 -7.11 1.09 -16.14
N GLY A 35 -6.13 0.84 -15.29
CA GLY A 35 -5.50 1.83 -14.41
C GLY A 35 -4.73 2.95 -15.12
N ALA A 36 -4.03 2.67 -16.22
CA ALA A 36 -3.10 3.60 -16.87
C ALA A 36 -3.65 5.03 -17.12
N PRO A 37 -4.79 5.23 -17.80
CA PRO A 37 -5.34 6.57 -18.02
C PRO A 37 -5.80 7.27 -16.74
N TYR A 38 -6.09 6.54 -15.66
CA TYR A 38 -6.49 7.10 -14.38
C TYR A 38 -5.25 7.49 -13.55
N THR A 39 -4.23 6.64 -13.51
CA THR A 39 -2.94 6.94 -12.86
C THR A 39 -2.24 8.12 -13.52
N ALA A 40 -2.27 8.23 -14.85
CA ALA A 40 -1.73 9.40 -15.54
C ALA A 40 -2.42 10.71 -15.12
N ARG A 41 -3.74 10.67 -14.93
CA ARG A 41 -4.51 11.83 -14.42
C ARG A 41 -4.22 12.12 -12.95
N SER A 42 -4.02 11.10 -12.13
CA SER A 42 -3.60 11.24 -10.73
C SER A 42 -2.24 11.93 -10.65
N PHE A 43 -1.26 11.49 -11.45
CA PHE A 43 0.05 12.13 -11.56
C PHE A 43 -0.05 13.58 -12.02
N GLN A 44 -0.87 13.86 -13.04
CA GLN A 44 -1.11 15.23 -13.50
C GLN A 44 -1.70 16.11 -12.38
N ALA A 45 -2.64 15.59 -11.59
CA ALA A 45 -3.22 16.33 -10.47
C ALA A 45 -2.17 16.66 -9.38
N PHE A 46 -1.17 15.81 -9.20
CA PHE A 46 -0.04 16.02 -8.29
C PHE A 46 1.10 16.83 -8.92
N LYS A 47 0.98 17.26 -10.19
CA LYS A 47 2.07 17.81 -11.01
C LYS A 47 3.31 16.90 -11.11
N LEU A 48 3.15 15.59 -10.91
CA LEU A 48 4.22 14.62 -11.13
C LEU A 48 4.52 14.51 -12.63
N LYS A 49 5.79 14.29 -12.97
CA LYS A 49 6.18 13.98 -14.34
C LYS A 49 5.52 12.68 -14.81
N PRO A 50 5.22 12.54 -16.12
CA PRO A 50 4.69 11.29 -16.66
C PRO A 50 5.60 10.10 -16.33
N PHE A 51 4.99 8.98 -15.91
CA PHE A 51 5.70 7.73 -15.71
C PHE A 51 6.13 7.10 -17.05
N PHE A 52 7.13 6.24 -16.97
CA PHE A 52 7.50 5.34 -18.06
C PHE A 52 6.61 4.10 -18.03
N SER A 53 5.66 4.03 -18.94
CA SER A 53 4.76 2.88 -19.02
C SER A 53 5.47 1.62 -19.54
N VAL A 54 5.08 0.46 -19.01
CA VAL A 54 5.34 -0.85 -19.63
C VAL A 54 4.36 -1.02 -20.78
N ALA A 55 4.81 -0.75 -22.00
CA ALA A 55 3.95 -0.65 -23.18
C ALA A 55 3.15 -1.94 -23.42
N GLU A 56 3.77 -3.09 -23.17
CA GLU A 56 3.20 -4.42 -23.33
C GLU A 56 2.05 -4.71 -22.35
N GLN A 57 1.87 -3.91 -21.29
CA GLN A 57 0.88 -4.12 -20.23
C GLN A 57 0.02 -2.86 -19.98
N ASN A 58 0.11 -1.86 -20.85
CA ASN A 58 -0.51 -0.55 -20.64
C ASN A 58 -2.02 -0.56 -20.90
N ASP A 59 -2.43 -1.21 -21.98
CA ASP A 59 -3.82 -1.20 -22.46
C ASP A 59 -4.59 -2.41 -21.94
N PRO A 60 -5.92 -2.30 -21.70
CA PRO A 60 -6.71 -3.42 -21.24
C PRO A 60 -6.72 -4.60 -22.22
N ASP A 61 -6.33 -5.79 -21.74
CA ASP A 61 -6.38 -7.04 -22.50
C ASP A 61 -6.86 -8.19 -21.59
N PRO A 62 -8.09 -8.72 -21.80
CA PRO A 62 -8.65 -9.77 -20.96
C PRO A 62 -7.96 -11.13 -21.11
N SER A 63 -7.07 -11.31 -22.09
CA SER A 63 -6.28 -12.52 -22.27
C SER A 63 -5.00 -12.55 -21.44
N PHE A 64 -4.60 -11.41 -20.85
CA PHE A 64 -3.40 -11.25 -20.01
C PHE A 64 -2.14 -11.91 -20.62
N PRO A 65 -1.76 -11.60 -21.87
CA PRO A 65 -0.83 -12.40 -22.66
C PRO A 65 0.61 -12.47 -22.12
N THR A 66 0.95 -11.61 -21.16
CA THR A 66 2.32 -11.50 -20.62
C THR A 66 2.48 -12.07 -19.21
N VAL A 67 1.40 -12.47 -18.53
CA VAL A 67 1.44 -12.91 -17.12
C VAL A 67 0.55 -14.12 -16.92
N ALA A 68 1.01 -15.10 -16.14
CA ALA A 68 0.20 -16.28 -15.81
C ALA A 68 -0.97 -15.94 -14.87
N TYR A 69 -0.75 -14.99 -13.96
CA TYR A 69 -1.76 -14.50 -13.04
C TYR A 69 -1.61 -12.97 -12.91
N PRO A 70 -2.63 -12.18 -13.30
CA PRO A 70 -2.54 -10.73 -13.34
C PRO A 70 -2.76 -10.12 -11.94
N ASN A 71 -1.90 -10.48 -10.99
CA ASN A 71 -1.89 -9.94 -9.64
C ASN A 71 -0.47 -9.48 -9.30
N PRO A 72 -0.23 -8.19 -9.06
CA PRO A 72 1.10 -7.69 -8.73
C PRO A 72 1.61 -8.17 -7.35
N GLU A 73 0.76 -8.73 -6.49
CA GLU A 73 1.15 -9.38 -5.23
C GLU A 73 2.01 -10.65 -5.44
N GLU A 74 1.92 -11.31 -6.61
CA GLU A 74 2.78 -12.47 -6.95
C GLU A 74 4.27 -12.09 -7.04
N GLY A 75 4.57 -10.79 -7.06
CA GLY A 75 5.92 -10.27 -6.96
C GLY A 75 6.71 -10.46 -8.25
N LYS A 76 7.88 -11.11 -8.16
CA LYS A 76 8.89 -11.07 -9.22
C LYS A 76 8.38 -11.56 -10.58
N GLY A 77 7.55 -12.61 -10.61
CA GLY A 77 6.99 -13.13 -11.85
C GLY A 77 6.04 -12.16 -12.55
N ALA A 78 5.22 -11.43 -11.78
CA ALA A 78 4.27 -10.46 -12.33
C ALA A 78 4.93 -9.11 -12.72
N LEU A 79 6.11 -8.80 -12.15
CA LEU A 79 6.80 -7.52 -12.31
C LEU A 79 8.03 -7.56 -13.25
N GLU A 80 8.32 -8.69 -13.90
CA GLU A 80 9.53 -8.86 -14.71
C GLU A 80 9.66 -7.85 -15.86
N LEU A 81 8.56 -7.57 -16.58
CA LEU A 81 8.54 -6.54 -17.63
C LEU A 81 8.76 -5.14 -17.05
N SER A 82 8.19 -4.86 -15.87
CA SER A 82 8.40 -3.59 -15.17
C SER A 82 9.86 -3.41 -14.75
N PHE A 83 10.51 -4.45 -14.26
CA PHE A 83 11.95 -4.42 -13.92
C PHE A 83 12.81 -4.20 -15.16
N SER A 84 12.49 -4.87 -16.27
CA SER A 84 13.18 -4.70 -17.55
C SER A 84 13.04 -3.26 -18.06
N LYS A 85 11.82 -2.70 -18.02
CA LYS A 85 11.56 -1.31 -18.36
C LYS A 85 12.34 -0.36 -17.46
N ALA A 86 12.31 -0.60 -16.15
CA ALA A 86 13.00 0.23 -15.16
C ALA A 86 14.51 0.24 -15.37
N SER A 87 15.12 -0.91 -15.68
CA SER A 87 16.54 -0.97 -16.07
C SER A 87 16.84 -0.13 -17.32
N SER A 88 15.98 -0.18 -18.35
CA SER A 88 16.19 0.58 -19.60
C SER A 88 16.15 2.10 -19.41
N VAL A 89 15.32 2.60 -18.49
CA VAL A 89 15.15 4.04 -18.21
C VAL A 89 15.87 4.49 -16.93
N LYS A 90 16.63 3.60 -16.30
CA LYS A 90 17.33 3.81 -15.02
C LYS A 90 16.39 4.27 -13.89
N SER A 91 15.15 3.80 -13.90
CA SER A 91 14.19 4.06 -12.84
C SER A 91 14.48 3.19 -11.62
N PRO A 92 14.59 3.77 -10.42
CA PRO A 92 14.73 2.98 -9.21
C PRO A 92 13.38 2.54 -8.64
N LEU A 93 12.25 2.99 -9.19
CA LEU A 93 10.92 2.81 -8.59
C LEU A 93 9.91 2.27 -9.61
N VAL A 94 9.26 1.16 -9.27
CA VAL A 94 8.17 0.56 -10.03
C VAL A 94 6.89 0.66 -9.22
N LEU A 95 5.83 1.14 -9.86
CA LEU A 95 4.45 1.11 -9.38
C LEU A 95 3.64 0.17 -10.27
N ALA A 96 2.78 -0.65 -9.67
CA ALA A 96 1.91 -1.56 -10.42
C ALA A 96 0.51 -1.58 -9.81
N ASN A 97 -0.51 -1.48 -10.65
CA ASN A 97 -1.87 -1.77 -10.25
C ASN A 97 -2.28 -3.17 -10.73
N ASP A 98 -3.27 -3.76 -10.06
CA ASP A 98 -4.03 -4.89 -10.58
C ASP A 98 -5.04 -4.44 -11.65
N PRO A 99 -5.68 -5.36 -12.40
CA PRO A 99 -6.43 -4.99 -13.60
C PRO A 99 -7.61 -4.04 -13.42
N ASP A 100 -8.28 -4.05 -12.26
CA ASP A 100 -9.36 -3.12 -11.90
C ASP A 100 -8.86 -1.85 -11.19
N ALA A 101 -7.55 -1.77 -10.94
CA ALA A 101 -6.81 -0.65 -10.37
C ALA A 101 -7.15 -0.29 -8.93
N ASP A 102 -7.66 -1.24 -8.16
CA ASP A 102 -8.01 -1.04 -6.76
C ASP A 102 -6.81 -1.26 -5.81
N ARG A 103 -5.78 -2.00 -6.25
CA ARG A 103 -4.55 -2.27 -5.48
C ARG A 103 -3.30 -1.59 -6.03
N LEU A 104 -2.30 -1.46 -5.17
CA LEU A 104 -0.98 -0.92 -5.51
C LEU A 104 0.14 -1.81 -4.98
N ALA A 105 0.96 -2.34 -5.89
CA ALA A 105 2.28 -2.86 -5.52
C ALA A 105 3.37 -1.83 -5.83
N VAL A 106 4.43 -1.89 -5.03
CA VAL A 106 5.61 -1.04 -5.18
C VAL A 106 6.87 -1.90 -5.11
N ALA A 107 7.84 -1.58 -5.96
CA ALA A 107 9.19 -2.13 -5.85
C ALA A 107 10.25 -1.04 -6.02
N GLU A 108 11.35 -1.17 -5.28
CA GLU A 108 12.49 -0.26 -5.35
C GLU A 108 13.79 -1.05 -5.63
N LEU A 109 14.60 -0.53 -6.55
CA LEU A 109 15.92 -1.06 -6.85
C LEU A 109 16.90 -0.74 -5.72
N GLN A 110 17.45 -1.77 -5.09
CA GLN A 110 18.37 -1.66 -3.97
C GLN A 110 19.82 -1.47 -4.42
N GLU A 111 20.64 -0.94 -3.52
CA GLU A 111 22.10 -0.99 -3.63
C GLU A 111 22.53 -2.47 -3.75
N GLY A 112 23.15 -2.83 -4.87
CA GLY A 112 23.46 -4.24 -5.24
C GLY A 112 22.59 -4.83 -6.36
N GLY A 113 21.69 -4.03 -6.95
CA GLY A 113 20.98 -4.39 -8.19
C GLY A 113 19.81 -5.36 -8.00
N LYS A 114 19.43 -5.65 -6.76
CA LYS A 114 18.26 -6.48 -6.44
C LYS A 114 17.04 -5.59 -6.24
N TRP A 115 15.87 -6.07 -6.65
CA TRP A 115 14.60 -5.41 -6.37
C TRP A 115 14.07 -5.82 -4.99
N LYS A 116 13.74 -4.83 -4.16
CA LYS A 116 12.88 -5.02 -3.00
C LYS A 116 11.45 -4.77 -3.44
N ILE A 117 10.60 -5.80 -3.35
CA ILE A 117 9.15 -5.66 -3.49
C ILE A 117 8.61 -5.44 -2.09
N PHE A 118 7.92 -4.32 -1.88
CA PHE A 118 7.33 -4.01 -0.58
C PHE A 118 6.05 -4.82 -0.40
N SER A 119 5.90 -5.44 0.77
CA SER A 119 4.63 -6.03 1.19
C SER A 119 3.56 -4.97 1.38
N GLY A 120 2.28 -5.33 1.30
CA GLY A 120 1.20 -4.37 1.54
C GLY A 120 1.24 -3.74 2.93
N ASN A 121 1.78 -4.46 3.92
CA ASN A 121 2.03 -3.90 5.26
C ASN A 121 3.11 -2.81 5.27
N GLU A 122 4.20 -2.99 4.53
CA GLU A 122 5.27 -1.98 4.41
C GLU A 122 4.76 -0.74 3.65
N ILE A 123 4.03 -0.95 2.55
CA ILE A 123 3.40 0.14 1.79
C ILE A 123 2.40 0.90 2.67
N GLY A 124 1.54 0.19 3.40
CA GLY A 124 0.58 0.78 4.33
C GLY A 124 1.24 1.61 5.41
N MET A 125 2.37 1.14 5.98
CA MET A 125 3.14 1.90 6.96
C MET A 125 3.77 3.17 6.36
N LEU A 126 4.35 3.07 5.16
CA LEU A 126 4.94 4.21 4.46
C LEU A 126 3.89 5.28 4.15
N LEU A 127 2.74 4.88 3.60
CA LEU A 127 1.60 5.77 3.32
C LEU A 127 1.04 6.38 4.62
N ALA A 128 0.85 5.59 5.68
CA ALA A 128 0.34 6.06 6.96
C ALA A 128 1.23 7.15 7.55
N HIS A 129 2.54 6.91 7.60
CA HIS A 129 3.49 7.88 8.13
C HIS A 129 3.55 9.15 7.27
N TRP A 130 3.57 9.02 5.95
CA TRP A 130 3.54 10.17 5.04
C TRP A 130 2.30 11.05 5.28
N LEU A 131 1.11 10.45 5.25
CA LEU A 131 -0.16 11.16 5.40
C LEU A 131 -0.28 11.80 6.80
N TYR A 132 0.17 11.10 7.85
CA TYR A 132 0.26 11.66 9.21
C TYR A 132 1.14 12.91 9.25
N ARG A 133 2.37 12.82 8.75
CA ARG A 133 3.33 13.93 8.73
C ARG A 133 2.75 15.14 8.02
N LYS A 134 2.15 14.92 6.85
CA LYS A 134 1.55 16.00 6.07
C LYS A 134 0.31 16.62 6.74
N ALA A 135 -0.49 15.83 7.45
CA ALA A 135 -1.63 16.33 8.21
C ALA A 135 -1.17 17.23 9.37
N VAL A 136 -0.15 16.80 10.13
CA VAL A 136 0.41 17.58 11.24
C VAL A 136 1.08 18.87 10.75
N GLU A 137 1.82 18.83 9.64
CA GLU A 137 2.40 20.04 9.03
C GLU A 137 1.33 21.04 8.58
N LYS A 138 0.13 20.58 8.20
CA LYS A 138 -1.05 21.42 7.92
C LYS A 138 -1.79 21.87 9.19
N GLY A 139 -1.25 21.63 10.38
CA GLY A 139 -1.81 22.04 11.67
C GLY A 139 -2.92 21.14 12.21
N LYS A 140 -3.09 19.92 11.66
CA LYS A 140 -4.07 18.96 12.19
C LYS A 140 -3.57 18.34 13.49
N SER A 141 -4.45 18.28 14.50
CA SER A 141 -4.15 17.59 15.75
C SER A 141 -4.14 16.08 15.55
N PRO A 142 -3.08 15.35 15.98
CA PRO A 142 -3.06 13.89 15.91
C PRO A 142 -4.27 13.21 16.57
N SER A 143 -4.79 13.79 17.65
CA SER A 143 -5.99 13.29 18.36
C SER A 143 -7.28 13.33 17.54
N LYS A 144 -7.27 13.98 16.38
CA LYS A 144 -8.37 14.01 15.41
C LYS A 144 -8.10 13.15 14.19
N LEU A 145 -6.96 12.46 14.12
CA LEU A 145 -6.61 11.58 13.02
C LEU A 145 -6.88 10.12 13.40
N ALA A 146 -7.25 9.33 12.40
CA ALA A 146 -7.47 7.90 12.57
C ALA A 146 -6.86 7.07 11.44
N ILE A 147 -6.44 5.85 11.77
CA ILE A 147 -6.05 4.80 10.84
C ILE A 147 -6.99 3.61 11.04
N VAL A 148 -7.46 3.01 9.95
CA VAL A 148 -8.27 1.79 9.96
C VAL A 148 -7.54 0.70 9.19
N ALA A 149 -7.45 -0.51 9.75
CA ALA A 149 -6.83 -1.65 9.07
C ALA A 149 -7.56 -2.97 9.34
N SER A 150 -7.37 -3.95 8.47
CA SER A 150 -7.88 -5.31 8.71
C SER A 150 -7.14 -5.98 9.89
N THR A 151 -7.78 -6.97 10.51
CA THR A 151 -7.20 -7.71 11.64
C THR A 151 -5.95 -8.52 11.26
N VAL A 152 -5.83 -8.91 9.99
CA VAL A 152 -4.68 -9.64 9.42
C VAL A 152 -3.57 -8.71 8.91
N SER A 153 -3.83 -7.40 8.86
CA SER A 153 -2.80 -6.38 8.62
C SER A 153 -1.87 -6.17 9.82
N SER A 154 -0.64 -5.77 9.52
CA SER A 154 0.43 -5.54 10.50
C SER A 154 0.01 -4.51 11.54
N LYS A 155 0.39 -4.77 12.80
CA LYS A 155 0.18 -3.84 13.92
C LYS A 155 1.21 -2.72 13.99
N MET A 156 2.09 -2.59 12.99
CA MET A 156 3.04 -1.46 12.92
C MET A 156 2.32 -0.11 12.78
N THR A 157 1.25 -0.04 11.99
CA THR A 157 0.42 1.17 11.87
C THR A 157 -0.35 1.48 13.16
N ARG A 158 -0.69 0.46 13.95
CA ARG A 158 -1.19 0.64 15.32
C ARG A 158 -0.13 1.23 16.24
N ALA A 159 1.12 0.75 16.16
CA ALA A 159 2.22 1.30 16.96
C ALA A 159 2.49 2.78 16.61
N LEU A 160 2.47 3.12 15.31
CA LEU A 160 2.48 4.50 14.82
C LEU A 160 1.36 5.32 15.44
N ALA A 161 0.10 4.88 15.28
CA ALA A 161 -1.05 5.62 15.77
C ALA A 161 -0.99 5.87 17.29
N LEU A 162 -0.68 4.85 18.08
CA LEU A 162 -0.62 4.99 19.53
C LEU A 162 0.53 5.90 19.98
N LYS A 163 1.71 5.79 19.35
CA LYS A 163 2.87 6.62 19.70
C LYS A 163 2.63 8.09 19.36
N GLU A 164 1.99 8.36 18.23
CA GLU A 164 1.72 9.73 17.76
C GLU A 164 0.40 10.32 18.27
N GLY A 165 -0.37 9.58 19.08
CA GLY A 165 -1.62 10.05 19.68
C GLY A 165 -2.83 10.07 18.74
N MET A 166 -2.83 9.24 17.69
CA MET A 166 -3.94 9.03 16.76
C MET A 166 -4.87 7.89 17.23
N ARG A 167 -6.09 7.85 16.69
CA ARG A 167 -6.98 6.70 16.81
C ARG A 167 -6.53 5.58 15.86
N PHE A 168 -6.55 4.34 16.34
CA PHE A 168 -6.41 3.16 15.49
C PHE A 168 -7.65 2.29 15.66
N GLU A 169 -8.23 1.85 14.55
CA GLU A 169 -9.33 0.90 14.54
C GLU A 169 -8.96 -0.33 13.72
N GLU A 170 -9.41 -1.47 14.22
CA GLU A 170 -9.27 -2.76 13.57
C GLU A 170 -10.63 -3.29 13.14
N THR A 171 -10.70 -3.87 11.94
CA THR A 171 -11.91 -4.54 11.45
C THR A 171 -11.60 -5.94 10.95
N LEU A 172 -12.65 -6.75 10.72
CA LEU A 172 -12.50 -8.01 9.99
C LEU A 172 -12.02 -7.76 8.55
N THR A 173 -11.46 -8.79 7.92
CA THR A 173 -11.06 -8.77 6.50
C THR A 173 -12.25 -8.45 5.59
N GLY A 174 -11.98 -7.66 4.55
CA GLY A 174 -12.94 -7.18 3.58
C GLY A 174 -13.17 -5.69 3.73
N PHE A 175 -12.81 -4.94 2.68
CA PHE A 175 -12.87 -3.47 2.64
C PHE A 175 -14.23 -2.86 3.02
N LYS A 176 -15.35 -3.60 2.86
CA LYS A 176 -16.67 -3.17 3.34
C LYS A 176 -16.70 -2.84 4.84
N TRP A 177 -15.97 -3.61 5.66
CA TRP A 177 -15.91 -3.39 7.11
C TRP A 177 -15.06 -2.15 7.43
N ILE A 178 -13.96 -1.99 6.69
CA ILE A 178 -13.09 -0.82 6.77
C ILE A 178 -13.86 0.45 6.40
N CYS A 179 -14.63 0.45 5.30
CA CYS A 179 -15.45 1.59 4.89
C CYS A 179 -16.52 1.94 5.91
N ASN A 180 -17.21 0.95 6.47
CA ASN A 180 -18.21 1.19 7.52
C ASN A 180 -17.55 1.83 8.75
N LYS A 181 -16.41 1.31 9.20
CA LYS A 181 -15.69 1.86 10.36
C LYS A 181 -15.13 3.26 10.07
N LYS A 182 -14.62 3.49 8.86
CA LYS A 182 -14.19 4.81 8.40
C LYS A 182 -15.35 5.81 8.49
N PHE A 183 -16.54 5.42 8.01
CA PHE A 183 -17.74 6.25 8.09
C PHE A 183 -18.14 6.55 9.54
N ASP A 184 -18.16 5.54 10.43
CA ASP A 184 -18.45 5.75 11.86
C ASP A 184 -17.50 6.80 12.47
N LEU A 185 -16.19 6.64 12.25
CA LEU A 185 -15.17 7.54 12.78
C LEU A 185 -15.34 8.99 12.26
N GLN A 186 -15.72 9.15 10.99
CA GLN A 186 -16.01 10.47 10.42
C GLN A 186 -17.19 11.14 11.12
N GLN A 187 -18.24 10.38 11.44
CA GLN A 187 -19.39 10.87 12.20
C GLN A 187 -19.02 11.24 13.66
N GLU A 188 -18.00 10.58 14.22
CA GLU A 188 -17.39 10.91 15.51
C GLU A 188 -16.43 12.13 15.44
N GLY A 189 -16.19 12.67 14.24
CA GLY A 189 -15.36 13.84 14.01
C GLY A 189 -13.86 13.55 13.86
N TYR A 190 -13.50 12.31 13.51
CA TYR A 190 -12.13 11.95 13.10
C TYR A 190 -11.93 12.11 11.60
N GLU A 191 -10.71 12.48 11.23
CA GLU A 191 -10.20 12.43 9.87
C GLU A 191 -9.44 11.10 9.68
N VAL A 192 -10.01 10.18 8.90
CA VAL A 192 -9.36 8.90 8.59
C VAL A 192 -8.33 9.14 7.49
N ILE A 193 -7.06 9.16 7.87
CA ILE A 193 -5.96 9.47 6.94
C ILE A 193 -5.59 8.26 6.08
N LEU A 194 -5.74 7.04 6.62
CA LEU A 194 -5.50 5.81 5.88
C LEU A 194 -6.47 4.71 6.32
N ALA A 195 -7.04 4.04 5.32
CA ALA A 195 -7.76 2.78 5.45
C ALA A 195 -7.08 1.74 4.54
N PHE A 196 -6.65 0.58 5.05
CA PHE A 196 -5.92 -0.38 4.21
C PHE A 196 -6.07 -1.86 4.61
N GLU A 197 -5.77 -2.73 3.65
CA GLU A 197 -5.58 -4.18 3.80
C GLU A 197 -4.17 -4.57 3.36
N GLU A 198 -3.60 -5.59 3.99
CA GLU A 198 -2.26 -6.12 3.71
C GLU A 198 -2.14 -6.74 2.32
N SER A 199 -3.27 -7.10 1.72
CA SER A 199 -3.43 -7.52 0.32
C SER A 199 -3.31 -6.35 -0.66
N ILE A 200 -2.39 -5.42 -0.39
CA ILE A 200 -2.02 -4.25 -1.20
C ILE A 200 -3.19 -3.31 -1.59
N GLY A 201 -4.25 -3.28 -0.78
CA GLY A 201 -5.42 -2.41 -0.98
C GLY A 201 -5.39 -1.20 -0.05
N PHE A 202 -5.44 0.02 -0.60
CA PHE A 202 -5.28 1.26 0.16
C PHE A 202 -6.34 2.30 -0.20
N CYS A 203 -6.81 3.05 0.79
CA CYS A 203 -7.62 4.26 0.62
C CYS A 203 -6.94 5.39 1.40
N CYS A 204 -6.30 6.30 0.66
CA CYS A 204 -5.66 7.49 1.22
C CYS A 204 -6.71 8.60 1.42
N GLY A 205 -6.90 9.03 2.67
CA GLY A 205 -7.89 10.04 3.02
C GLY A 205 -9.33 9.64 2.67
N ASP A 206 -10.13 10.62 2.26
CA ASP A 206 -11.58 10.49 2.07
C ASP A 206 -12.04 10.72 0.62
N LEU A 207 -11.25 10.31 -0.37
CA LEU A 207 -11.58 10.58 -1.77
C LEU A 207 -12.67 9.65 -2.31
N VAL A 208 -12.60 8.38 -1.90
CA VAL A 208 -13.54 7.30 -2.22
C VAL A 208 -13.81 6.44 -0.98
N ASN A 209 -14.87 5.64 -1.06
CA ASN A 209 -15.19 4.60 -0.09
C ASN A 209 -14.94 3.22 -0.70
N ASP A 210 -13.75 3.06 -1.28
CA ASP A 210 -13.24 1.80 -1.82
C ASP A 210 -11.71 1.84 -1.82
N LYS A 211 -11.07 0.73 -2.18
CA LYS A 211 -9.63 0.72 -2.46
C LYS A 211 -9.35 1.54 -3.71
N ASP A 212 -8.25 2.29 -3.68
CA ASP A 212 -7.86 3.24 -4.71
C ASP A 212 -6.35 3.17 -4.96
N GLY A 213 -5.95 2.13 -5.69
CA GLY A 213 -4.56 1.92 -6.10
C GLY A 213 -4.03 3.07 -6.98
N VAL A 214 -4.91 3.79 -7.66
CA VAL A 214 -4.56 4.92 -8.54
C VAL A 214 -4.15 6.16 -7.73
N CYS A 215 -4.92 6.51 -6.70
CA CYS A 215 -4.57 7.61 -5.81
C CYS A 215 -3.36 7.24 -4.94
N ALA A 216 -3.34 6.02 -4.40
CA ALA A 216 -2.21 5.53 -3.63
C ALA A 216 -0.90 5.61 -4.41
N ALA A 217 -0.91 5.32 -5.73
CA ALA A 217 0.26 5.43 -6.59
C ALA A 217 0.83 6.86 -6.65
N ALA A 218 -0.03 7.87 -6.76
CA ALA A 218 0.38 9.28 -6.80
C ALA A 218 0.90 9.77 -5.44
N VAL A 219 0.24 9.40 -4.34
CA VAL A 219 0.70 9.71 -2.98
C VAL A 219 2.08 9.07 -2.72
N PHE A 220 2.25 7.81 -3.09
CA PHE A 220 3.52 7.11 -2.94
C PHE A 220 4.63 7.71 -3.82
N ALA A 221 4.29 8.11 -5.04
CA ALA A 221 5.22 8.79 -5.95
C ALA A 221 5.68 10.14 -5.38
N GLU A 222 4.79 10.98 -4.87
CA GLU A 222 5.15 12.25 -4.21
C GLU A 222 6.04 12.02 -2.98
N MET A 223 5.70 11.06 -2.12
CA MET A 223 6.55 10.67 -0.99
C MET A 223 7.95 10.28 -1.48
N SER A 224 8.02 9.47 -2.54
CA SER A 224 9.30 9.02 -3.11
C SER A 224 10.10 10.20 -3.69
N VAL A 225 9.47 11.14 -4.39
CA VAL A 225 10.12 12.37 -4.87
C VAL A 225 10.77 13.13 -3.72
N GLN A 226 10.05 13.30 -2.60
CA GLN A 226 10.57 14.02 -1.44
C GLN A 226 11.74 13.29 -0.77
N LEU A 227 11.64 11.96 -0.63
CA LEU A 227 12.71 11.14 -0.08
C LEU A 227 13.98 11.22 -0.95
N TYR A 228 13.84 11.02 -2.26
CA TYR A 228 14.97 11.05 -3.19
C TYR A 228 15.59 12.44 -3.31
N LYS A 229 14.78 13.51 -3.26
CA LYS A 229 15.27 14.90 -3.18
C LYS A 229 16.13 15.13 -1.93
N ALA A 230 15.79 14.47 -0.83
CA ALA A 230 16.57 14.50 0.42
C ALA A 230 17.73 13.48 0.46
N GLY A 231 18.01 12.77 -0.64
CA GLY A 231 19.08 11.77 -0.70
C GLY A 231 18.76 10.46 0.04
N MET A 232 17.50 10.18 0.34
CA MET A 232 17.04 9.00 1.05
C MET A 232 16.22 8.08 0.12
N THR A 233 16.44 6.78 0.19
CA THR A 233 15.61 5.79 -0.51
C THR A 233 14.35 5.47 0.30
N VAL A 234 13.34 4.92 -0.35
CA VAL A 234 12.12 4.42 0.31
C VAL A 234 12.48 3.31 1.31
N SER A 235 13.41 2.43 0.96
CA SER A 235 13.85 1.35 1.85
C SER A 235 14.58 1.87 3.09
N LYS A 236 15.46 2.87 2.95
CA LYS A 236 16.13 3.51 4.10
C LYS A 236 15.12 4.23 5.00
N HIS A 237 14.10 4.85 4.41
CA HIS A 237 13.00 5.45 5.18
C HIS A 237 12.20 4.38 5.93
N LEU A 238 11.93 3.24 5.30
CA LEU A 238 11.26 2.11 5.97
C LEU A 238 12.10 1.58 7.15
N ASP A 239 13.42 1.46 6.99
CA ASP A 239 14.33 1.06 8.08
C ASP A 239 14.24 2.03 9.26
N PHE A 240 14.25 3.34 8.99
CA PHE A 240 14.01 4.37 10.01
C PHE A 240 12.65 4.20 10.72
N LEU A 241 11.59 3.83 9.99
CA LEU A 241 10.28 3.57 10.58
C LEU A 241 10.29 2.32 11.47
N TYR A 242 11.04 1.27 11.10
CA TYR A 242 11.20 0.10 11.96
C TYR A 242 11.93 0.44 13.26
N GLU A 243 12.98 1.25 13.20
CA GLU A 243 13.68 1.73 14.40
C GLU A 243 12.77 2.59 15.28
N SER A 244 11.91 3.40 14.66
CA SER A 244 11.03 4.35 15.36
C SER A 244 9.81 3.71 15.99
N TYR A 245 9.20 2.71 15.35
CA TYR A 245 7.91 2.15 15.74
C TYR A 245 7.96 0.65 16.08
N GLY A 246 9.11 0.00 15.91
CA GLY A 246 9.33 -1.42 16.14
C GLY A 246 9.35 -2.24 14.86
N HIS A 247 10.01 -3.40 14.90
CA HIS A 247 10.08 -4.34 13.79
C HIS A 247 8.87 -5.29 13.79
N PHE A 248 8.11 -5.27 12.69
CA PHE A 248 6.97 -6.16 12.48
C PHE A 248 7.23 -6.97 11.21
N ILE A 249 7.35 -8.29 11.37
CA ILE A 249 7.61 -9.20 10.27
C ILE A 249 6.32 -9.98 9.98
N SER A 250 5.82 -9.87 8.76
CA SER A 250 4.71 -10.68 8.24
C SER A 250 5.18 -11.53 7.09
N ARG A 251 4.73 -12.78 7.02
CA ARG A 251 4.80 -13.61 5.83
C ARG A 251 3.43 -14.19 5.54
N GLN A 252 2.92 -13.95 4.34
CA GLN A 252 1.73 -14.62 3.84
C GLN A 252 2.14 -15.83 2.99
N GLY A 253 1.26 -16.82 2.94
CA GLY A 253 1.41 -18.00 2.09
C GLY A 253 0.07 -18.71 1.98
N TYR A 254 -0.10 -19.46 0.89
CA TYR A 254 -1.28 -20.27 0.66
C TYR A 254 -0.89 -21.75 0.55
N VAL A 255 -1.76 -22.61 1.07
CA VAL A 255 -1.65 -24.06 0.90
C VAL A 255 -2.93 -24.53 0.23
N LEU A 256 -2.81 -25.10 -0.96
CA LEU A 256 -3.95 -25.64 -1.70
C LEU A 256 -4.33 -26.98 -1.09
N VAL A 257 -5.54 -27.06 -0.54
CA VAL A 257 -6.08 -28.29 0.06
C VAL A 257 -7.25 -28.79 -0.80
N PRO A 258 -7.04 -29.78 -1.68
CA PRO A 258 -8.08 -30.26 -2.59
C PRO A 258 -9.22 -31.02 -1.90
N ASN A 259 -9.04 -31.44 -0.64
CA ASN A 259 -10.04 -32.15 0.15
C ASN A 259 -10.68 -31.22 1.21
N PRO A 260 -11.96 -30.84 1.07
CA PRO A 260 -12.66 -30.01 2.05
C PRO A 260 -12.68 -30.59 3.48
N LYS A 261 -12.73 -31.92 3.62
CA LYS A 261 -12.73 -32.56 4.95
C LYS A 261 -11.41 -32.31 5.69
N LEU A 262 -10.29 -32.41 4.98
CA LEU A 262 -8.97 -32.14 5.54
C LEU A 262 -8.84 -30.67 5.98
N THR A 263 -9.48 -29.75 5.27
CA THR A 263 -9.52 -28.32 5.67
C THR A 263 -10.19 -28.16 7.03
N VAL A 264 -11.34 -28.80 7.25
CA VAL A 264 -12.04 -28.77 8.54
C VAL A 264 -11.15 -29.34 9.64
N GLU A 265 -10.55 -30.51 9.41
CA GLU A 265 -9.66 -31.16 10.38
C GLU A 265 -8.45 -30.29 10.75
N ILE A 266 -7.85 -29.58 9.79
CA ILE A 266 -6.73 -28.66 10.04
C ILE A 266 -7.19 -27.50 10.93
N PHE A 267 -8.30 -26.85 10.61
CA PHE A 267 -8.79 -25.71 11.39
C PHE A 267 -9.27 -26.11 12.78
N ASP A 268 -9.86 -27.29 12.96
CA ASP A 268 -10.23 -27.79 14.27
C ASP A 268 -9.00 -28.06 15.14
N LYS A 269 -7.93 -28.63 14.56
CA LYS A 269 -6.63 -28.77 15.24
C LYS A 269 -5.99 -27.43 15.61
N ILE A 270 -6.14 -26.40 14.78
CA ILE A 270 -5.62 -25.05 15.08
C ILE A 270 -6.42 -24.41 16.23
N ARG A 271 -7.75 -24.53 16.21
CA ARG A 271 -8.62 -24.03 17.29
C ARG A 271 -8.34 -24.76 18.60
N ASN A 272 -7.99 -26.05 18.53
CA ASN A 272 -7.56 -26.92 19.63
C ASN A 272 -8.42 -26.79 20.89
N ASP A 273 -9.73 -26.60 20.77
CA ASP A 273 -10.63 -26.30 21.90
C ASP A 273 -10.12 -25.22 22.86
N ARG A 274 -9.46 -24.19 22.31
CA ARG A 274 -8.79 -23.09 23.03
C ARG A 274 -7.57 -23.48 23.87
N HIS A 275 -7.05 -24.69 23.71
CA HIS A 275 -5.77 -25.14 24.28
C HIS A 275 -4.61 -24.75 23.38
N TYR A 276 -4.32 -23.46 23.27
CA TYR A 276 -3.27 -23.00 22.36
C TYR A 276 -1.85 -23.28 22.89
N PRO A 277 -0.84 -23.42 22.01
CA PRO A 277 0.55 -23.44 22.43
C PRO A 277 0.89 -22.22 23.30
N THR A 278 1.82 -22.37 24.23
CA THR A 278 2.31 -21.26 25.07
C THR A 278 3.62 -20.67 24.55
N SER A 279 4.20 -21.25 23.50
CA SER A 279 5.39 -20.79 22.82
C SER A 279 5.40 -21.15 21.32
N VAL A 280 6.18 -20.40 20.54
CA VAL A 280 6.54 -20.71 19.14
C VAL A 280 8.06 -20.55 19.01
N GLY A 281 8.76 -21.66 18.72
CA GLY A 281 10.22 -21.68 18.76
C GLY A 281 10.73 -21.25 20.15
N PRO A 282 11.71 -20.31 20.25
CA PRO A 282 12.22 -19.84 21.52
C PRO A 282 11.34 -18.77 22.21
N TYR A 283 10.23 -18.35 21.59
CA TYR A 283 9.44 -17.22 22.07
C TYR A 283 8.17 -17.66 22.79
N LYS A 284 7.86 -17.03 23.93
CA LYS A 284 6.60 -17.21 24.65
C LYS A 284 5.46 -16.49 23.92
N ILE A 285 4.32 -17.14 23.77
CA ILE A 285 3.11 -16.52 23.25
C ILE A 285 2.53 -15.60 24.34
N SER A 286 2.42 -14.31 24.02
CA SER A 286 1.84 -13.29 24.91
C SER A 286 0.32 -13.24 24.82
N GLN A 287 -0.24 -13.56 23.66
CA GLN A 287 -1.68 -13.50 23.38
C GLN A 287 -2.03 -14.42 22.21
N VAL A 288 -3.22 -15.02 22.28
CA VAL A 288 -3.91 -15.62 21.13
C VAL A 288 -5.21 -14.84 20.98
N SER A 289 -5.35 -14.14 19.85
CA SER A 289 -6.49 -13.28 19.51
C SER A 289 -7.31 -13.90 18.40
#